data_AF-A0A366KIX3-F1
#
_entry.id   AF-A0A366KIX3-F1
#
_cell.length_a   1.000
_cell.length_b   1.000
_cell.length_c   1.000
_cell.angle_alpha   90.00
_cell.angle_beta   90.00
_cell.angle_gamma   90.00
#
_symmetry.space_group_name_H-M   'P 1'
#
loop_
_entity.id
_entity.type
_entity.pdbx_description
1 polymer ?
#
loop_
_entity_poly.entity_id
_entity_poly.type
_entity_poly.pdbx_seq_one_letter_code
_entity_poly.pdbx_strand_id
1 'polypeptide(L)'
;LDTEKIVVRVTKIELKTGEIEILVSSLFDMNDICTENMKALYDLRWPVEEGFKKLKPKMKLEQFGCRKPEGIFQEFEAHIFMINLVALLGIQAQREIDRNKKRKLKYKYNWQNAF
;
A
#
# COMPACT_ATOMS: atom_id res chain seq x y z
N LEU A 1 13.16 31.19 -8.11
CA LEU A 1 12.55 30.36 -7.05
C LEU A 1 11.32 31.10 -6.58
N ASP A 2 10.18 30.43 -6.57
CA ASP A 2 8.93 30.97 -6.04
C ASP A 2 9.07 31.22 -4.52
N THR A 3 8.60 32.37 -4.05
CA THR A 3 8.71 32.82 -2.65
C THR A 3 7.33 33.05 -2.02
N GLU A 4 6.26 32.63 -2.68
CA GLU A 4 4.92 32.77 -2.13
C GLU A 4 4.74 31.96 -0.83
N LYS A 5 4.00 32.55 0.11
CA LYS A 5 3.70 31.92 1.39
C LYS A 5 2.67 30.82 1.18
N ILE A 6 2.99 29.60 1.60
CA ILE A 6 2.07 28.46 1.56
C ILE A 6 1.50 28.22 2.96
N VAL A 7 0.17 28.16 3.04
CA VAL A 7 -0.56 27.78 4.27
C VAL A 7 -0.72 26.27 4.27
N VAL A 8 -0.42 25.63 5.40
CA VAL A 8 -0.54 24.17 5.59
C VAL A 8 -1.16 23.84 6.94
N ARG A 9 -1.80 22.68 7.03
CA ARG A 9 -2.19 22.09 8.32
C ARG A 9 -1.07 21.18 8.82
N VAL A 10 -0.72 21.33 10.09
CA VAL A 10 0.21 20.46 10.80
C VAL A 10 -0.56 19.66 11.85
N THR A 11 -0.45 18.34 11.81
CA THR A 11 -1.11 17.43 12.75
C THR A 11 -0.06 16.56 13.43
N LYS A 12 -0.01 16.59 14.76
CA LYS A 12 0.82 15.71 15.58
C LYS A 12 0.04 14.42 15.88
N ILE A 13 0.62 13.27 15.58
CA ILE A 13 0.04 11.96 15.91
C ILE A 13 1.04 11.10 16.68
N GLU A 14 0.53 10.20 17.52
CA GLU A 14 1.32 9.17 18.17
C GLU A 14 1.03 7.82 17.53
N LEU A 15 2.08 7.12 17.08
CA LEU A 15 1.99 5.80 16.47
C LEU A 15 1.80 4.71 17.54
N LYS A 16 1.44 3.50 17.11
CA LYS A 16 1.35 2.34 18.00
C LYS A 16 2.70 1.95 18.63
N THR A 17 3.81 2.40 18.03
CA THR A 17 5.18 2.23 18.54
C THR A 17 5.50 3.19 19.70
N GLY A 18 4.65 4.19 19.96
CA GLY A 18 4.93 5.31 20.86
C GLY A 18 5.72 6.45 20.22
N GLU A 19 6.10 6.31 18.95
CA GLU A 19 6.77 7.38 18.19
C GLU A 19 5.78 8.49 17.83
N ILE A 20 6.28 9.73 17.87
CA ILE A 20 5.51 10.90 17.49
C ILE A 20 5.85 11.26 16.04
N GLU A 21 4.82 11.38 15.21
CA GLU A 21 4.92 11.81 13.83
C GLU A 21 4.23 13.16 13.62
N ILE A 22 4.78 13.98 12.73
CA ILE A 22 4.25 15.28 12.36
C ILE A 22 3.82 15.25 10.90
N LEU A 23 2.51 15.32 10.67
CA LEU A 23 1.92 15.28 9.34
C LEU A 23 1.65 16.70 8.82
N VAL A 24 2.17 17.01 7.64
CA VAL A 24 1.88 18.26 6.91
C VAL A 24 0.91 17.95 5.78
N SER A 25 -0.20 18.69 5.69
CA SER A 25 -1.23 18.42 4.69
C SER A 25 -1.96 19.68 4.23
N SER A 26 -2.66 19.57 3.10
CA SER A 26 -3.60 20.56 2.59
C SER A 26 -5.06 20.29 3.03
N LEU A 27 -5.27 19.46 4.06
CA LEU A 27 -6.59 19.06 4.57
C LEU A 27 -7.05 19.99 5.69
N PHE A 28 -7.60 21.15 5.33
CA PHE A 28 -7.87 22.24 6.28
C PHE A 28 -9.15 22.08 7.10
N ASP A 29 -10.08 21.22 6.69
CA ASP A 29 -11.39 21.05 7.33
C ASP A 29 -11.27 20.30 8.66
N MET A 30 -10.89 21.02 9.72
CA MET A 30 -10.67 20.43 11.06
C MET A 30 -11.95 19.95 11.75
N ASN A 31 -13.12 20.45 11.34
CA ASN A 31 -14.40 20.01 11.87
C ASN A 31 -14.77 18.60 11.38
N ASP A 32 -14.41 18.27 10.14
CA ASP A 32 -14.75 16.99 9.51
C ASP A 32 -13.59 15.98 9.56
N ILE A 33 -12.35 16.47 9.61
CA ILE A 33 -11.14 15.66 9.59
C ILE A 33 -10.38 15.87 10.91
N CYS A 34 -10.65 15.03 11.89
CA CYS A 34 -9.97 15.09 13.18
C CYS A 34 -8.58 14.40 13.12
N THR A 35 -7.85 14.44 14.22
CA THR A 35 -6.50 13.84 14.34
C THR A 35 -6.53 12.34 14.11
N GLU A 36 -7.61 11.66 14.53
CA GLU A 36 -7.81 10.23 14.31
C GLU A 36 -7.99 9.90 12.83
N ASN A 37 -8.70 10.74 12.06
CA ASN A 37 -8.78 10.59 10.60
C ASN A 37 -7.40 10.75 9.95
N MET A 38 -6.62 11.74 10.38
CA MET A 38 -5.26 11.96 9.88
C MET A 38 -4.34 10.77 10.17
N LYS A 39 -4.44 10.20 11.38
CA LYS A 39 -3.71 8.98 11.76
C LYS A 39 -4.15 7.79 10.91
N ALA A 40 -5.44 7.57 10.74
CA ALA A 40 -5.96 6.49 9.90
C ALA A 40 -5.51 6.63 8.44
N LEU A 41 -5.50 7.86 7.90
CA LEU A 41 -5.00 8.13 6.56
C LEU A 41 -3.49 7.85 6.45
N TYR A 42 -2.70 8.26 7.44
CA TYR A 42 -1.27 7.95 7.48
C TYR A 42 -1.00 6.44 7.58
N ASP A 43 -1.81 5.70 8.33
CA ASP A 43 -1.72 4.25 8.44
C ASP A 43 -1.94 3.55 7.07
N LEU A 44 -2.68 4.16 6.13
CA LEU A 44 -2.85 3.65 4.76
C LEU A 44 -1.56 3.73 3.91
N ARG A 45 -0.53 4.44 4.37
CA ARG A 45 0.80 4.47 3.75
C ARG A 45 1.48 3.10 3.84
N TRP A 46 1.36 2.42 4.98
CA TRP A 46 2.09 1.17 5.25
C TRP A 46 1.76 0.02 4.27
N PRO A 47 0.48 -0.22 3.92
CA PRO A 47 0.13 -1.18 2.87
C PRO A 47 0.86 -0.98 1.53
N VAL A 48 1.24 0.26 1.18
CA VAL A 48 2.00 0.54 -0.05
C VAL A 48 3.41 -0.04 0.03
N GLU A 49 4.10 0.12 1.18
CA GLU A 49 5.42 -0.49 1.40
C GLU A 49 5.36 -2.02 1.39
N GLU A 50 4.33 -2.60 2.00
CA GLU A 50 4.09 -4.04 1.92
C GLU A 50 3.81 -4.51 0.48
N GLY A 51 3.20 -3.65 -0.34
CA GLY A 51 3.08 -3.81 -1.78
C GLY A 51 4.44 -3.88 -2.48
N PHE A 52 5.37 -2.97 -2.17
CA PHE A 52 6.73 -3.00 -2.73
C PHE A 52 7.52 -4.24 -2.29
N LYS A 53 7.37 -4.68 -1.03
CA LYS A 53 7.96 -5.93 -0.53
C LYS A 53 7.44 -7.18 -1.24
N LYS A 54 6.28 -7.08 -1.89
CA LYS A 54 5.73 -8.13 -2.75
C LYS A 54 6.22 -7.98 -4.18
N LEU A 55 6.16 -6.76 -4.73
CA LEU A 55 6.56 -6.47 -6.10
C LEU A 55 8.04 -6.76 -6.39
N LYS A 56 8.94 -6.35 -5.51
CA LYS A 56 10.38 -6.50 -5.77
C LYS A 56 10.85 -7.95 -5.69
N PRO A 57 10.83 -8.63 -4.52
CA PRO A 57 11.39 -9.96 -4.41
C PRO A 57 10.47 -11.08 -4.91
N LYS A 58 9.14 -10.95 -4.79
CA LYS A 58 8.21 -12.04 -5.10
C LYS A 58 7.75 -12.02 -6.55
N MET A 59 7.45 -10.84 -7.10
CA MET A 59 7.19 -10.67 -8.54
C MET A 59 8.48 -10.49 -9.36
N LYS A 60 9.64 -10.41 -8.70
CA LYS A 60 10.96 -10.27 -9.34
C LYS A 60 11.04 -9.08 -10.29
N LEU A 61 10.38 -7.95 -9.95
CA LEU A 61 10.32 -6.76 -10.80
C LEU A 61 11.70 -6.31 -11.32
N GLU A 62 12.74 -6.46 -10.49
CA GLU A 62 14.09 -6.00 -10.81
C GLU A 62 14.84 -6.96 -11.78
N GLN A 63 14.22 -8.07 -12.19
CA GLN A 63 14.76 -9.08 -13.11
C GLN A 63 14.16 -8.95 -14.51
N PHE A 64 14.54 -7.89 -15.24
CA PHE A 64 14.07 -7.66 -16.61
C PHE A 64 14.70 -8.64 -17.61
N GLY A 65 13.89 -9.16 -18.53
CA GLY A 65 14.34 -9.93 -19.69
C GLY A 65 14.76 -9.02 -20.85
N CYS A 66 14.04 -7.90 -21.00
CA CYS A 66 14.32 -6.88 -21.99
C CYS A 66 15.62 -6.11 -21.70
N ARG A 67 16.35 -5.78 -22.77
CA ARG A 67 17.55 -4.92 -22.71
C ARG A 67 17.33 -3.53 -23.31
N LYS A 68 16.27 -3.36 -24.10
CA LYS A 68 15.90 -2.07 -24.69
C LYS A 68 15.06 -1.28 -23.68
N PRO A 69 15.24 0.04 -23.55
CA PRO A 69 14.47 0.87 -22.62
C PRO A 69 12.97 0.69 -22.77
N GLU A 70 12.44 0.65 -23.99
CA GLU A 70 11.01 0.51 -24.25
C GLU A 70 10.48 -0.83 -23.74
N GLY A 71 11.24 -1.91 -23.93
CA GLY A 71 10.90 -3.23 -23.43
C GLY A 71 10.95 -3.32 -21.90
N ILE A 72 11.92 -2.64 -21.27
CA ILE A 72 12.02 -2.55 -19.80
C ILE A 72 10.79 -1.84 -19.23
N PHE A 73 10.35 -0.73 -19.82
CA PHE A 73 9.13 -0.04 -19.40
C PHE A 73 7.87 -0.89 -19.60
N GLN A 74 7.77 -1.60 -20.73
CA GLN A 74 6.66 -2.52 -20.97
C GLN A 74 6.62 -3.66 -19.94
N GLU A 75 7.76 -4.28 -19.65
CA GLU A 75 7.85 -5.31 -18.61
C GLU A 75 7.50 -4.73 -17.24
N PHE A 76 7.98 -3.54 -16.89
CA PHE A 76 7.62 -2.88 -15.64
C PHE A 76 6.10 -2.72 -15.50
N GLU A 77 5.42 -2.16 -16.49
CA GLU A 77 3.95 -1.97 -16.46
C GLU A 77 3.22 -3.32 -16.41
N ALA A 78 3.71 -4.35 -17.10
CA ALA A 78 3.16 -5.70 -17.02
C ALA A 78 3.25 -6.28 -15.60
N HIS A 79 4.36 -6.07 -14.88
CA HIS A 79 4.49 -6.48 -13.49
C HIS A 79 3.51 -5.74 -12.57
N ILE A 80 3.32 -4.42 -12.77
CA ILE A 80 2.33 -3.62 -12.02
C ILE A 80 0.90 -4.11 -12.28
N PHE A 81 0.55 -4.40 -13.53
CA PHE A 81 -0.74 -4.99 -13.86
C PHE A 81 -0.94 -6.34 -13.18
N MET A 82 0.06 -7.23 -13.27
CA MET A 82 -0.04 -8.57 -12.72
C MET A 82 -0.15 -8.58 -11.19
N ILE A 83 0.59 -7.73 -10.47
CA ILE A 83 0.46 -7.68 -9.00
C ILE A 83 -0.94 -7.22 -8.58
N ASN A 84 -1.55 -6.30 -9.33
CA ASN A 84 -2.92 -5.85 -9.07
C ASN A 84 -3.92 -6.98 -9.32
N LEU A 85 -3.77 -7.72 -10.43
CA LEU A 85 -4.61 -8.88 -10.73
C LEU A 85 -4.50 -9.97 -9.65
N VAL A 86 -3.27 -10.30 -9.24
CA VAL A 86 -3.01 -11.27 -8.16
C VAL A 86 -3.63 -10.80 -6.84
N ALA A 87 -3.56 -9.50 -6.53
CA ALA A 87 -4.18 -8.94 -5.33
C ALA A 87 -5.71 -9.09 -5.35
N LEU A 88 -6.37 -8.84 -6.49
CA LEU A 88 -7.82 -9.03 -6.65
C LEU A 88 -8.23 -10.48 -6.46
N LEU A 89 -7.49 -11.41 -7.08
CA LEU A 89 -7.72 -12.85 -6.92
C LEU A 89 -7.52 -13.29 -5.47
N GLY A 90 -6.49 -12.78 -4.80
CA GLY A 90 -6.23 -13.04 -3.39
C GLY A 90 -7.35 -12.56 -2.46
N ILE A 91 -7.93 -11.39 -2.73
CA ILE A 91 -9.10 -10.88 -2.00
C ILE A 91 -10.29 -11.83 -2.17
N GLN A 92 -10.55 -12.30 -3.39
CA GLN A 92 -11.64 -13.24 -3.64
C GLN A 92 -11.40 -14.59 -2.96
N ALA A 93 -10.18 -15.13 -3.05
CA ALA A 93 -9.81 -16.37 -2.37
C ALA A 93 -9.96 -16.25 -0.84
N GLN A 94 -9.55 -15.12 -0.25
CA GLN A 94 -9.73 -14.87 1.18
C GLN A 94 -11.20 -14.85 1.58
N ARG A 95 -12.08 -14.24 0.77
CA ARG A 95 -13.53 -14.26 1.03
C ARG A 95 -14.09 -15.68 1.07
N GLU A 96 -13.68 -16.54 0.15
CA GLU A 96 -14.10 -17.95 0.16
C GLU A 96 -13.56 -18.71 1.36
N ILE A 97 -12.30 -18.46 1.76
CA ILE A 97 -11.70 -19.02 2.97
C ILE A 97 -12.49 -18.62 4.22
N ASP A 98 -12.85 -17.35 4.34
CA ASP A 98 -13.54 -16.78 5.50
C ASP A 98 -15.01 -17.22 5.62
N ARG A 99 -15.64 -17.63 4.52
CA ARG A 99 -16.98 -18.26 4.54
C ARG A 99 -17.00 -19.57 5.33
N ASN A 100 -15.89 -20.31 5.36
CA ASN A 100 -15.79 -21.56 6.09
C ASN A 100 -15.39 -21.32 7.56
N LYS A 101 -16.40 -21.09 8.41
CA LYS A 101 -16.23 -20.78 9.84
C LYS A 101 -16.01 -21.99 10.75
N LYS A 102 -16.06 -23.23 10.22
CA LYS A 102 -15.98 -24.46 11.04
C LYS A 102 -14.55 -24.84 11.47
N ARG A 103 -13.57 -23.96 11.25
CA ARG A 103 -12.15 -24.26 11.44
C ARG A 103 -11.67 -23.76 12.80
N LYS A 104 -10.78 -24.54 13.43
CA LYS A 104 -10.11 -24.17 14.70
C LYS A 104 -9.26 -22.90 14.56
N LEU A 105 -8.68 -22.64 13.38
CA LEU A 105 -7.78 -21.52 13.12
C LEU A 105 -8.28 -20.67 11.96
N LYS A 106 -7.90 -19.38 11.97
CA LYS A 106 -8.12 -18.45 10.87
C LYS A 106 -7.09 -18.68 9.78
N TYR A 107 -7.56 -19.04 8.59
CA TYR A 107 -6.69 -19.30 7.44
C TYR A 107 -6.52 -18.02 6.61
N LYS A 108 -5.38 -17.90 5.95
CA LYS A 108 -5.09 -16.85 4.98
C LYS A 108 -4.61 -17.46 3.67
N TYR A 109 -4.96 -16.85 2.55
CA TYR A 109 -4.40 -17.28 1.27
C TYR A 109 -2.88 -17.07 1.25
N ASN A 110 -2.15 -17.97 0.58
CA ASN A 110 -0.71 -17.88 0.47
C ASN A 110 -0.31 -17.00 -0.72
N TRP A 111 0.52 -15.99 -0.47
CA TRP A 111 1.03 -15.09 -1.51
C TRP A 111 2.27 -15.68 -2.23
N GLN A 112 2.98 -16.64 -1.64
CA GLN A 112 4.20 -17.21 -2.22
C GLN A 112 3.96 -18.02 -3.50
N ASN A 113 2.78 -18.66 -3.62
CA ASN A 113 2.42 -19.47 -4.78
C ASN A 113 1.46 -18.72 -5.74
N ALA A 114 1.34 -17.39 -5.56
CA ALA A 114 0.43 -16.58 -6.34
C ALA A 114 1.05 -16.09 -7.66
N PHE A 115 2.35 -16.33 -7.85
CA PHE A 115 3.13 -16.11 -9.06
C PHE A 115 4.04 -17.32 -9.30
#